data_AF-A0A535KRX6-F1
#
_entry.id   AF-A0A535KRX6-F1
#
_cell.length_a   1.000
_cell.length_b   1.000
_cell.length_c   1.000
_cell.angle_alpha   90.00
_cell.angle_beta   90.00
_cell.angle_gamma   90.00
#
_symmetry.space_group_name_H-M   'P 1'
#
loop_
_entity.id
_entity.type
_entity.pdbx_description
1 polymer ?
#
loop_
_entity_poly.entity_id
_entity_poly.type
_entity_poly.pdbx_seq_one_letter_code
_entity_poly.pdbx_strand_id
1 'polypeptide(L)' 'MSSSWVRWTAWLDGRLERGVWTITRWWWEPDVTPTPDLLDALHVAAENFAHYLRANSVRVEADVAPEVRQAMTIE' A
#
# COMPACT_ATOMS: atom_id res chain seq x y z
N MET A 1 -28.78 9.14 5.04
CA MET A 1 -27.46 9.82 5.00
C MET A 1 -26.48 8.97 5.78
N SER A 2 -25.66 8.16 5.09
CA SER A 2 -24.52 7.52 5.74
C SER A 2 -23.33 8.45 5.55
N SER A 3 -22.93 9.13 6.63
CA SER A 3 -21.62 9.81 6.65
C SER A 3 -20.58 8.71 6.81
N SER A 4 -20.01 8.24 5.72
CA SER A 4 -18.86 7.34 5.76
C SER A 4 -17.66 8.14 6.25
N TRP A 5 -17.45 8.13 7.55
CA TRP A 5 -16.22 8.62 8.16
C TRP A 5 -15.05 7.84 7.55
N VAL A 6 -14.02 8.54 7.11
CA VAL A 6 -12.79 7.94 6.63
C VAL A 6 -12.22 7.11 7.79
N ARG A 7 -12.10 5.80 7.59
CA ARG A 7 -11.48 4.88 8.54
C ARG A 7 -10.07 4.56 8.06
N TRP A 8 -9.10 4.62 8.97
CA TRP A 8 -7.74 4.17 8.72
C TRP A 8 -7.72 2.65 8.57
N THR A 9 -6.95 2.16 7.61
CA THR A 9 -6.87 0.71 7.29
C THR A 9 -5.52 0.12 7.62
N ALA A 10 -4.45 0.90 7.45
CA ALA A 10 -3.08 0.48 7.66
C ALA A 10 -2.13 1.67 7.80
N TRP A 11 -0.92 1.37 8.26
CA TRP A 11 0.24 2.25 8.29
C TRP A 11 1.38 1.60 7.51
N LEU A 12 2.25 2.42 6.92
CA LEU A 12 3.44 1.94 6.25
C LEU A 12 4.61 2.88 6.53
N ASP A 13 5.81 2.30 6.57
CA ASP A 13 7.05 3.04 6.37
C ASP A 13 7.51 2.82 4.94
N GLY A 14 7.92 3.90 4.28
CA GLY A 14 8.46 3.82 2.93
C GLY A 14 9.47 4.91 2.63
N ARG A 15 10.25 4.69 1.59
CA ARG A 15 11.25 5.64 1.08
C ARG A 15 11.18 5.73 -0.44
N LEU A 16 11.42 6.92 -0.97
CA LEU A 16 11.56 7.14 -2.40
C LEU A 16 13.04 7.37 -2.72
N GLU A 17 13.66 6.46 -3.45
CA GLU A 17 15.05 6.56 -3.87
C GLU A 17 15.18 6.20 -5.34
N ARG A 18 15.81 7.09 -6.14
CA ARG A 18 16.08 6.85 -7.58
C ARG A 18 14.85 6.45 -8.39
N GLY A 19 13.68 7.01 -8.04
CA GLY A 19 12.42 6.70 -8.70
C GLY A 19 11.80 5.37 -8.29
N VAL A 20 12.28 4.72 -7.23
CA VAL A 20 11.67 3.51 -6.67
C VAL A 20 11.07 3.86 -5.32
N TRP A 21 9.76 3.66 -5.16
CA TRP A 21 9.12 3.74 -3.86
C TRP A 21 9.20 2.37 -3.17
N THR A 22 10.04 2.26 -2.16
CA THR A 22 10.21 1.03 -1.38
C THR A 22 9.39 1.10 -0.09
N ILE A 23 8.47 0.17 0.09
CA ILE A 23 7.75 -0.06 1.34
C ILE A 23 8.56 -1.03 2.20
N THR A 24 9.01 -0.56 3.37
CA THR A 24 9.92 -1.30 4.25
C THR A 24 9.22 -1.94 5.43
N ARG A 25 8.08 -1.40 5.85
CA ARG A 25 7.24 -1.94 6.94
C ARG A 25 5.77 -1.68 6.67
N TRP A 26 4.93 -2.55 7.24
CA TRP A 26 3.48 -2.47 7.12
C TRP A 26 2.82 -2.90 8.41
N TRP A 27 1.76 -2.19 8.81
CA TRP A 27 0.92 -2.54 9.95
C TRP A 27 -0.53 -2.38 9.57
N TRP A 28 -1.31 -3.45 9.70
CA TRP A 28 -2.76 -3.37 9.66
C TRP A 28 -3.28 -2.72 10.94
N GLU A 29 -4.38 -1.98 10.82
CA GLU A 29 -5.15 -1.63 12.01
C GLU A 29 -5.69 -2.90 12.71
N PRO A 30 -5.83 -2.91 14.05
CA PRO A 30 -6.15 -4.12 14.80
C PRO A 30 -7.44 -4.84 14.37
N ASP A 31 -8.37 -4.11 13.78
CA ASP A 31 -9.70 -4.57 13.36
C ASP A 31 -9.82 -4.68 11.82
N VAL A 32 -8.70 -4.73 11.12
CA VAL A 32 -8.63 -4.91 9.66
C VAL A 32 -8.13 -6.31 9.35
N THR A 33 -8.93 -7.04 8.58
CA THR A 33 -8.52 -8.28 7.93
C THR A 33 -8.46 -8.02 6.42
N PRO A 34 -7.34 -8.29 5.74
CA PRO A 34 -7.23 -8.07 4.31
C PRO A 34 -8.23 -8.95 3.55
N THR A 35 -9.12 -8.30 2.79
CA THR A 35 -10.03 -8.95 1.85
C THR A 35 -9.49 -8.74 0.42
N PRO A 36 -9.92 -9.56 -0.56
CA PRO A 36 -9.56 -9.34 -1.96
C PRO A 36 -9.85 -7.91 -2.44
N ASP A 37 -11.05 -7.39 -2.17
CA ASP A 37 -11.44 -6.02 -2.55
C ASP A 37 -10.53 -4.95 -1.91
N LEU A 38 -10.08 -5.17 -0.67
CA LEU A 38 -9.15 -4.24 0.00
C LEU A 38 -7.76 -4.30 -0.64
N LEU A 39 -7.29 -5.49 -1.02
CA LEU A 39 -6.01 -5.66 -1.70
C LEU A 39 -6.04 -5.03 -3.09
N ASP A 40 -7.13 -5.16 -3.83
CA ASP A 40 -7.33 -4.49 -5.12
C ASP A 40 -7.36 -2.96 -4.95
N ALA A 41 -8.04 -2.47 -3.92
CA ALA A 41 -8.04 -1.04 -3.59
C ALA A 41 -6.64 -0.53 -3.19
N LEU A 42 -5.84 -1.36 -2.51
CA LEU A 42 -4.44 -1.03 -2.19
C LEU A 42 -3.56 -0.98 -3.44
N HIS A 43 -3.78 -1.84 -4.42
CA HIS A 43 -3.08 -1.78 -5.70
C HIS A 43 -3.33 -0.43 -6.38
N VAL A 44 -4.60 -0.04 -6.53
CA VAL A 44 -4.98 1.24 -7.13
C VAL A 44 -4.44 2.43 -6.32
N ALA A 45 -4.45 2.34 -4.99
CA ALA A 45 -3.87 3.38 -4.13
C ALA A 45 -2.35 3.48 -4.33
N ALA A 46 -1.66 2.35 -4.48
CA ALA A 46 -0.23 2.30 -4.74
C ALA A 46 0.12 2.92 -6.10
N GLU A 47 -0.63 2.61 -7.16
CA GLU A 47 -0.45 3.22 -8.49
C GLU A 47 -0.61 4.74 -8.45
N ASN A 48 -1.69 5.22 -7.83
CA ASN A 48 -1.96 6.65 -7.71
C ASN A 48 -0.87 7.37 -6.90
N PHE A 49 -0.41 6.76 -5.81
CA PHE A 49 0.63 7.37 -4.99
C PHE A 49 2.00 7.31 -5.65
N ALA A 50 2.34 6.21 -6.33
CA ALA A 50 3.55 6.11 -7.15
C ALA A 50 3.57 7.19 -8.23
N HIS A 51 2.43 7.41 -8.91
CA HIS A 51 2.28 8.48 -9.90
C HIS A 51 2.51 9.86 -9.27
N TYR A 52 1.91 10.13 -8.11
CA TYR A 52 2.12 11.37 -7.35
C TYR A 52 3.59 11.59 -6.99
N LEU A 53 4.27 10.55 -6.50
CA LEU A 53 5.69 10.57 -6.16
C LEU A 53 6.61 10.65 -7.39
N ARG A 54 6.07 10.46 -8.61
CA ARG A 54 6.83 10.22 -9.84
C ARG A 54 7.80 9.05 -9.70
N ALA A 55 7.38 8.02 -8.96
CA ALA A 55 8.08 6.75 -8.91
C ALA A 55 7.82 6.00 -10.22
N ASN A 56 8.86 5.35 -10.74
CA ASN A 56 8.81 4.47 -11.89
C ASN A 56 8.31 3.07 -11.49
N SER A 57 8.53 2.67 -10.23
CA SER A 57 8.15 1.37 -9.71
C SER A 57 7.93 1.41 -8.20
N VAL A 58 7.21 0.40 -7.70
CA VAL A 58 6.97 0.18 -6.28
C VAL A 58 7.50 -1.18 -5.88
N ARG A 59 8.35 -1.19 -4.86
CA ARG A 59 8.93 -2.41 -4.29
C ARG A 59 8.46 -2.57 -2.86
N VAL A 60 8.14 -3.80 -2.48
CA VAL A 60 7.80 -4.14 -1.10
C VAL A 60 8.84 -5.11 -0.57
N GLU A 61 9.39 -4.81 0.61
CA GLU A 61 10.42 -5.65 1.23
C GLU A 61 9.88 -7.03 1.66
N ALA A 62 10.79 -8.00 1.79
CA ALA A 62 10.42 -9.39 2.01
C ALA A 62 9.71 -9.66 3.35
N ASP A 63 9.98 -8.83 4.36
CA ASP A 63 9.42 -8.95 5.71
C ASP A 63 7.99 -8.37 5.83
N VAL A 64 7.47 -7.75 4.76
CA VAL A 64 6.07 -7.31 4.69
C VAL A 64 5.17 -8.49 4.29
N ALA A 65 3.95 -8.49 4.82
CA ALA A 65 2.95 -9.54 4.57
C ALA A 65 2.84 -9.89 3.06
N PRO A 66 2.87 -11.18 2.67
CA PRO A 66 2.93 -11.59 1.28
C PRO A 66 1.80 -11.03 0.40
N GLU A 67 0.59 -10.95 0.94
CA GLU A 67 -0.59 -10.42 0.26
C GLU A 67 -0.45 -8.91 -0.03
N VAL A 68 0.15 -8.15 0.88
CA VAL A 68 0.45 -6.72 0.66
C VAL A 68 1.54 -6.57 -0.39
N ARG A 69 2.60 -7.38 -0.32
CA ARG A 69 3.67 -7.38 -1.32
C ARG A 69 3.12 -7.68 -2.72
N GLN A 70 2.24 -8.67 -2.83
CA GLN A 70 1.61 -9.02 -4.10
C GLN A 70 0.74 -7.88 -4.62
N ALA A 71 -0.08 -7.28 -3.75
CA ALA A 71 -0.99 -6.21 -4.14
C ALA A 71 -0.27 -4.91 -4.54
N MET A 72 0.82 -4.55 -3.85
CA MET A 72 1.43 -3.22 -3.98
C MET A 72 2.68 -3.16 -4.86
N THR A 73 3.22 -4.29 -5.32
CA THR A 73 4.38 -4.28 -6.23
C THR A 73 3.94 -3.81 -7.62
N ILE A 74 4.68 -2.85 -8.19
CA ILE A 74 4.45 -2.28 -9.52
C ILE A 74 5.79 -2.25 -10.24
N GLU A 75 5.84 -2.81 -11.45
CA GLU A 75 7.06 -2.91 -12.29
C GLU A 75 7.34 -1.65 -13.11
#